data_AF-A0A2K1ELB0-F1
#
_entry.id   AF-A0A2K1ELB0-F1
#
_cell.length_a   1.000
_cell.length_b   1.000
_cell.length_c   1.000
_cell.angle_alpha   90.00
_cell.angle_beta   90.00
_cell.angle_gamma   90.00
#
_symmetry.space_group_name_H-M   'P 1'
#
loop_
_entity.id
_entity.type
_entity.pdbx_description
1 polymer ?
#
loop_
_entity_poly.entity_id
_entity_poly.type
_entity_poly.pdbx_seq_one_letter_code
_entity_poly.pdbx_strand_id
1 'polypeptide(L)'
;MQYREAQPGDPVISELSHKIDDNRVVLRWQWPEGAAVVYIAKQSADAGMNGQNEAEVLPPFSSLKLFTREEYKAAGSYRDRIEGIGRVRYTVYPAVREDGDTYVIRQQDGANQLELSTGRAKIRYAVHHKKSWFRSRKTVQIQVTAEVPVPQEALCYVKKRGGYPSDRDDGTLYPFTAPFAAGRNVLPAVEVGGDEYVRLFFTDGQKYGTVYELVPE
;
A
#
# COMPACT_ATOMS: atom_id res chain seq x y z
N MET A 1 29.44 0.16 8.62
CA MET A 1 28.19 0.95 8.60
C MET A 1 27.17 0.22 9.43
N GLN A 2 26.53 0.91 10.38
CA GLN A 2 25.60 0.31 11.32
C GLN A 2 24.48 1.29 11.70
N TYR A 3 23.34 0.76 12.14
CA TYR A 3 22.27 1.57 12.72
C TYR A 3 22.57 1.83 14.20
N ARG A 4 22.18 3.00 14.70
CA ARG A 4 22.07 3.27 16.14
C ARG A 4 20.86 4.14 16.44
N GLU A 5 20.32 4.00 17.64
CA GLU A 5 19.28 4.91 18.15
C GLU A 5 19.86 6.31 18.38
N ALA A 6 19.07 7.34 18.09
CA ALA A 6 19.45 8.73 18.30
C ALA A 6 19.69 9.01 19.80
N GLN A 7 20.84 9.61 20.09
CA GLN A 7 21.21 10.07 21.42
C GLN A 7 21.14 11.60 21.51
N PRO A 8 21.07 12.18 22.72
CA PRO A 8 21.18 13.63 22.88
C PRO A 8 22.44 14.18 22.20
N GLY A 9 22.27 15.13 21.28
CA GLY A 9 23.36 15.72 20.50
C GLY A 9 23.58 15.08 19.12
N ASP A 10 22.94 13.95 18.82
CA ASP A 10 22.94 13.41 17.46
C ASP A 10 22.14 14.32 16.50
N PRO A 11 22.52 14.37 15.21
CA PRO A 11 21.71 15.04 14.20
C PRO A 11 20.33 14.41 14.09
N VAL A 12 19.29 15.24 14.03
CA VAL A 12 17.90 14.80 13.82
C VAL A 12 17.26 15.55 12.65
N ILE A 13 16.58 14.83 11.78
CA ILE A 13 15.73 15.38 10.73
C ILE A 13 14.50 16.00 11.37
N SER A 14 14.23 17.25 11.01
CA SER A 14 13.04 18.00 11.39
C SER A 14 12.37 18.60 10.15
N GLU A 15 11.11 19.01 10.32
CA GLU A 15 10.32 19.68 9.28
C GLU A 15 10.22 18.88 7.96
N LEU A 16 10.19 17.53 8.08
CA LEU A 16 10.01 16.67 6.92
C LEU A 16 8.64 16.91 6.30
N SER A 17 8.63 17.31 5.04
CA SER A 17 7.45 17.62 4.26
C SER A 17 7.55 17.05 2.86
N HIS A 18 6.41 16.92 2.21
CA HIS A 18 6.33 16.47 0.83
C HIS A 18 5.39 17.33 0.01
N LYS A 19 5.61 17.32 -1.30
CA LYS A 19 4.59 17.64 -2.29
C LYS A 19 4.61 16.60 -3.40
N ILE A 20 3.46 16.41 -4.05
CA ILE A 20 3.36 15.67 -5.30
C ILE A 20 3.46 16.68 -6.44
N ASP A 21 4.39 16.44 -7.36
CA ASP A 21 4.64 17.29 -8.53
C ASP A 21 4.62 16.38 -9.77
N ASP A 22 3.48 16.39 -10.48
CA ASP A 22 3.18 15.44 -11.56
C ASP A 22 3.35 13.98 -11.08
N ASN A 23 4.26 13.20 -11.69
CA ASN A 23 4.55 11.82 -11.28
C ASN A 23 5.78 11.72 -10.34
N ARG A 24 6.04 12.73 -9.51
CA ARG A 24 7.18 12.76 -8.58
C ARG A 24 6.77 13.14 -7.17
N VAL A 25 7.37 12.46 -6.19
CA VAL A 25 7.40 12.91 -4.80
C VAL A 25 8.60 13.83 -4.63
N VAL A 26 8.36 15.02 -4.09
CA VAL A 26 9.40 15.97 -3.73
C VAL A 26 9.44 16.08 -2.22
N LEU A 27 10.54 15.61 -1.60
CA LEU A 27 10.77 15.66 -0.17
C LEU A 27 11.66 16.85 0.20
N ARG A 28 11.30 17.51 1.30
CA ARG A 28 12.07 18.61 1.90
C ARG A 28 12.11 18.43 3.41
N TRP A 29 13.23 18.80 4.00
CA TRP A 29 13.44 18.79 5.45
C TRP A 29 14.47 19.85 5.84
N GLN A 30 14.55 20.17 7.12
CA GLN A 30 15.65 20.96 7.62
C GLN A 30 16.89 20.08 7.74
N TRP A 31 17.97 20.44 7.02
CA TRP A 31 19.20 19.66 7.07
C TRP A 31 19.85 19.77 8.45
N PRO A 32 20.07 18.66 9.18
CA PRO A 32 20.60 18.72 10.53
C PRO A 32 22.05 19.18 10.57
N GLU A 33 22.40 19.92 11.61
CA GLU A 33 23.79 20.25 11.89
C GLU A 33 24.60 18.98 12.19
N GLY A 34 25.87 18.94 11.81
CA GLY A 34 26.75 17.79 12.03
C GLY A 34 26.57 16.62 11.04
N ALA A 35 25.49 16.55 10.27
CA ALA A 35 25.31 15.54 9.22
C ALA A 35 25.91 16.00 7.88
N ALA A 36 26.85 15.22 7.32
CA ALA A 36 27.35 15.45 5.97
C ALA A 36 26.45 14.80 4.91
N VAL A 37 25.79 13.70 5.26
CA VAL A 37 24.93 12.92 4.37
C VAL A 37 23.70 12.43 5.12
N VAL A 38 22.65 12.12 4.36
CA VAL A 38 21.50 11.37 4.84
C VAL A 38 21.33 10.11 3.98
N TYR A 39 20.68 9.11 4.56
CA TYR A 39 20.21 7.93 3.85
C TYR A 39 18.70 7.95 3.79
N ILE A 40 18.13 7.70 2.62
CA ILE A 40 16.69 7.72 2.39
C ILE A 40 16.24 6.29 2.12
N ALA A 41 15.32 5.79 2.95
CA ALA A 41 14.61 4.55 2.70
C ALA A 41 13.24 4.85 2.05
N LYS A 42 12.84 3.97 1.13
CA LYS A 42 11.50 3.92 0.55
C LYS A 42 10.95 2.52 0.74
N GLN A 43 9.84 2.39 1.44
CA GLN A 43 9.20 1.10 1.73
C GLN A 43 7.71 1.18 1.40
N SER A 44 7.12 0.06 0.95
CA SER A 44 5.66 -0.03 0.86
C SER A 44 5.09 -0.03 2.27
N ALA A 45 4.13 0.85 2.54
CA ALA A 45 3.39 0.90 3.80
C ALA A 45 2.20 -0.08 3.82
N ASP A 46 1.98 -0.83 2.75
CA ASP A 46 0.91 -1.82 2.63
C ASP A 46 1.37 -3.24 2.96
N ALA A 47 2.68 -3.48 3.13
CA ALA A 47 3.24 -4.80 3.42
C ALA A 47 2.67 -5.44 4.71
N GLY A 48 2.26 -4.64 5.69
CA GLY A 48 1.60 -5.08 6.93
C GLY A 48 0.16 -5.57 6.75
N MET A 49 -0.49 -5.34 5.59
CA MET A 49 -1.83 -5.87 5.33
C MET A 49 -1.87 -7.38 5.05
N ASN A 50 -0.73 -8.01 4.75
CA ASN A 50 -0.63 -9.43 4.39
C ASN A 50 -0.25 -10.35 5.57
N GLY A 51 -0.49 -9.93 6.82
CA GLY A 51 -0.25 -10.75 8.02
C GLY A 51 1.22 -10.98 8.36
N GLN A 52 2.16 -10.26 7.73
CA GLN A 52 3.55 -10.22 8.17
C GLN A 52 3.65 -9.16 9.28
N ASN A 53 4.08 -9.58 10.47
CA ASN A 53 4.28 -8.69 11.61
C ASN A 53 5.08 -7.44 11.18
N GLU A 54 4.50 -6.26 11.40
CA GLU A 54 5.16 -4.95 11.35
C GLU A 54 6.17 -4.80 12.50
N ALA A 55 6.93 -5.84 12.82
CA ALA A 55 8.17 -5.64 13.55
C ALA A 55 9.01 -4.68 12.70
N GLU A 56 9.57 -3.64 13.32
CA GLU A 56 10.46 -2.65 12.72
C GLU A 56 11.69 -3.31 12.07
N VAL A 57 11.49 -4.00 10.94
CA VAL A 57 12.59 -4.56 10.17
C VAL A 57 13.24 -3.37 9.48
N LEU A 58 14.38 -2.97 10.04
CA LEU A 58 15.20 -1.94 9.45
C LEU A 58 15.52 -2.30 7.99
N PRO A 59 15.39 -1.34 7.06
CA PRO A 59 15.73 -1.61 5.69
C PRO A 59 17.22 -2.02 5.60
N PRO A 60 17.56 -3.00 4.74
CA PRO A 60 18.97 -3.32 4.52
C PRO A 60 19.71 -2.11 3.96
N PHE A 61 20.98 -1.93 4.32
CA PHE A 61 21.75 -0.78 3.83
C PHE A 61 21.81 -0.68 2.29
N SER A 62 21.74 -1.82 1.60
CA SER A 62 21.71 -1.88 0.14
C SER A 62 20.46 -1.27 -0.50
N SER A 63 19.35 -1.13 0.25
CA SER A 63 18.14 -0.45 -0.23
C SER A 63 18.09 1.03 0.12
N LEU A 64 19.09 1.56 0.83
CA LEU A 64 19.14 2.97 1.18
C LEU A 64 19.73 3.81 0.05
N LYS A 65 19.10 4.95 -0.23
CA LYS A 65 19.64 5.95 -1.12
C LYS A 65 20.50 6.94 -0.32
N LEU A 66 21.81 6.98 -0.58
CA LEU A 66 22.68 8.06 -0.11
C LEU A 66 22.31 9.38 -0.80
N PHE A 67 22.25 10.46 -0.02
CA PHE A 67 22.00 11.80 -0.50
C PHE A 67 22.81 12.82 0.33
N THR A 68 23.59 13.67 -0.34
CA THR A 68 24.55 14.56 0.32
C THR A 68 24.01 15.96 0.57
N ARG A 69 24.66 16.69 1.47
CA ARG A 69 24.31 18.09 1.76
C ARG A 69 24.49 18.98 0.53
N GLU A 70 25.50 18.71 -0.29
CA GLU A 70 25.78 19.42 -1.53
C GLU A 70 24.67 19.20 -2.55
N GLU A 71 24.23 17.95 -2.74
CA GLU A 71 23.08 17.63 -3.60
C GLU A 71 21.81 18.35 -3.11
N TYR A 72 21.57 18.38 -1.80
CA TYR A 72 20.43 19.08 -1.23
C TYR A 72 20.51 20.60 -1.41
N LYS A 73 21.68 21.21 -1.23
CA LYS A 73 21.88 22.65 -1.48
C LYS A 73 21.67 23.02 -2.95
N ALA A 74 22.11 22.16 -3.87
CA ALA A 74 21.96 22.39 -5.30
C ALA A 74 20.51 22.24 -5.79
N ALA A 75 19.78 21.23 -5.29
CA ALA A 75 18.42 20.90 -5.76
C ALA A 75 17.29 21.43 -4.86
N GLY A 76 17.59 21.82 -3.63
CA GLY A 76 16.65 22.27 -2.60
C GLY A 76 15.64 21.21 -2.14
N SER A 77 15.78 19.95 -2.58
CA SER A 77 14.85 18.85 -2.32
C SER A 77 15.42 17.52 -2.79
N TYR A 78 14.96 16.43 -2.20
CA TYR A 78 15.06 15.11 -2.82
C TYR A 78 13.84 14.86 -3.71
N ARG A 79 14.04 14.24 -4.87
CA ARG A 79 12.98 13.95 -5.84
C ARG A 79 13.02 12.47 -6.19
N ASP A 80 11.88 11.82 -6.04
CA ASP A 80 11.70 10.43 -6.42
C ASP A 80 10.54 10.27 -7.38
N ARG A 81 10.63 9.30 -8.28
CA ARG A 81 9.54 9.00 -9.21
C ARG A 81 8.50 8.16 -8.48
N ILE A 82 7.23 8.53 -8.66
CA ILE A 82 6.13 7.67 -8.24
C ILE A 82 6.14 6.45 -9.18
N GLU A 83 6.38 5.29 -8.58
CA GLU A 83 6.40 3.99 -9.25
C GLU A 83 5.41 3.09 -8.52
N GLY A 84 4.44 2.55 -9.25
CA GLY A 84 3.38 1.73 -8.67
C GLY A 84 2.30 2.52 -7.92
N ILE A 85 1.38 1.78 -7.32
CA ILE A 85 0.18 2.31 -6.68
C ILE A 85 0.10 1.73 -5.25
N GLY A 86 -0.37 2.51 -4.28
CA GLY A 86 -0.49 2.11 -2.88
C GLY A 86 0.02 3.20 -1.94
N ARG A 87 0.33 2.84 -0.70
CA ARG A 87 0.98 3.71 0.27
C ARG A 87 2.48 3.45 0.31
N VAL A 88 3.24 4.52 0.33
CA VAL A 88 4.69 4.49 0.45
C VAL A 88 5.11 5.27 1.68
N ARG A 89 6.06 4.71 2.43
CA ARG A 89 6.74 5.37 3.54
C ARG A 89 8.15 5.73 3.10
N TYR A 90 8.50 7.01 3.27
CA TYR A 90 9.87 7.48 3.22
C TYR A 90 10.39 7.65 4.64
N THR A 91 11.64 7.28 4.86
CA THR A 91 12.35 7.59 6.11
C THR A 91 13.70 8.19 5.77
N VAL A 92 13.99 9.36 6.34
CA VAL A 92 15.27 10.06 6.15
C VAL A 92 16.11 9.83 7.39
N TYR A 93 17.25 9.16 7.24
CA TYR A 93 18.17 8.90 8.34
C TYR A 93 19.39 9.82 8.20
N PRO A 94 19.66 10.71 9.18
CA PRO A 94 20.94 11.37 9.20
C PRO A 94 22.05 10.35 9.48
N ALA A 95 23.24 10.61 8.96
CA ALA A 95 24.39 9.77 9.25
C ALA A 95 25.62 10.58 9.64
N VAL A 96 26.37 10.01 10.58
CA VAL A 96 27.60 10.59 11.11
C VAL A 96 28.75 9.60 10.92
N ARG A 97 29.97 10.16 10.93
CA ARG A 97 31.19 9.37 10.90
C ARG A 97 31.95 9.56 12.20
N GLU A 98 32.21 8.48 12.91
CA GLU A 98 32.92 8.45 14.19
C GLU A 98 33.93 7.32 14.17
N ASP A 99 35.18 7.60 14.55
CA ASP A 99 36.28 6.63 14.58
C ASP A 99 36.47 5.82 13.29
N GLY A 100 36.13 6.43 12.15
CA GLY A 100 36.22 5.80 10.83
C GLY A 100 34.98 5.01 10.41
N ASP A 101 34.04 4.75 11.32
CA ASP A 101 32.77 4.07 11.09
C ASP A 101 31.64 5.02 10.75
N THR A 102 30.65 4.53 9.98
CA THR A 102 29.43 5.28 9.64
C THR A 102 28.25 4.76 10.44
N TYR A 103 27.60 5.67 11.15
CA TYR A 103 26.40 5.41 11.94
C TYR A 103 25.19 6.06 11.28
N VAL A 104 24.17 5.24 10.99
CA VAL A 104 22.86 5.68 10.52
C VAL A 104 21.96 5.87 11.72
N ILE A 105 21.54 7.10 11.96
CA ILE A 105 20.84 7.50 13.17
C ILE A 105 19.34 7.20 13.03
N ARG A 106 18.81 6.38 13.93
CA ARG A 106 17.38 6.08 14.05
C ARG A 106 16.72 7.06 15.00
N GLN A 107 15.79 7.84 14.47
CA GLN A 107 14.90 8.66 15.28
C GLN A 107 13.67 7.85 15.70
N GLN A 108 13.33 7.93 16.98
CA GLN A 108 12.20 7.22 17.57
C GLN A 108 10.91 8.04 17.57
N ASP A 109 11.02 9.37 17.37
CA ASP A 109 9.88 10.29 17.37
C ASP A 109 9.05 10.26 16.09
N GLY A 110 9.55 9.58 15.05
CA GLY A 110 8.91 9.50 13.74
C GLY A 110 8.95 10.80 12.93
N ALA A 111 9.60 11.86 13.42
CA ALA A 111 9.66 13.16 12.74
C ALA A 111 10.41 13.10 11.40
N ASN A 112 11.20 12.04 11.21
CA ASN A 112 11.93 11.73 9.99
C ASN A 112 11.19 10.77 9.04
N GLN A 113 9.94 10.45 9.32
CA GLN A 113 9.10 9.57 8.52
C GLN A 113 7.96 10.32 7.85
N LEU A 114 7.64 9.92 6.63
CA LEU A 114 6.51 10.46 5.90
C LEU A 114 5.84 9.35 5.10
N GLU A 115 4.54 9.15 5.34
CA GLU A 115 3.70 8.23 4.58
C GLU A 115 2.77 9.01 3.64
N LEU A 116 2.68 8.58 2.39
CA LEU A 116 1.79 9.18 1.39
C LEU A 116 1.17 8.10 0.50
N SER A 117 -0.02 8.38 -0.03
CA SER A 117 -0.65 7.54 -1.06
C SER A 117 -0.18 7.97 -2.44
N THR A 118 0.27 7.01 -3.25
CA THR A 118 0.57 7.20 -4.68
C THR A 118 -0.65 6.90 -5.58
N GLY A 119 -1.84 6.77 -4.98
CA GLY A 119 -3.08 6.34 -5.62
C GLY A 119 -3.61 5.03 -5.03
N ARG A 120 -4.77 4.57 -5.54
CA ARG A 120 -5.38 3.28 -5.17
C ARG A 120 -5.30 2.30 -6.31
N ALA A 121 -4.86 1.08 -6.03
CA ALA A 121 -4.76 0.05 -7.05
C ALA A 121 -6.16 -0.42 -7.46
N LYS A 122 -6.44 -0.46 -8.76
CA LYS A 122 -7.77 -0.85 -9.24
C LYS A 122 -7.95 -2.35 -9.18
N ILE A 123 -9.09 -2.73 -8.64
CA ILE A 123 -9.65 -4.07 -8.68
C ILE A 123 -10.91 -3.97 -9.54
N ARG A 124 -10.80 -4.36 -10.81
CA ARG A 124 -11.97 -4.46 -11.70
C ARG A 124 -12.63 -5.80 -11.51
N TYR A 125 -13.96 -5.85 -11.48
CA TYR A 125 -14.66 -7.13 -11.36
C TYR A 125 -15.90 -7.18 -12.25
N ALA A 126 -16.15 -8.38 -12.77
CA ALA A 126 -17.34 -8.69 -13.55
C ALA A 126 -18.05 -9.90 -12.93
N VAL A 127 -19.38 -9.85 -12.91
CA VAL A 127 -20.23 -10.97 -12.48
C VAL A 127 -20.98 -11.48 -13.70
N HIS A 128 -20.49 -12.55 -14.30
CA HIS A 128 -21.09 -13.13 -15.50
C HIS A 128 -22.17 -14.13 -15.13
N HIS A 129 -23.39 -13.90 -15.65
CA HIS A 129 -24.51 -14.80 -15.48
C HIS A 129 -24.66 -15.71 -16.71
N LYS A 130 -24.49 -17.02 -16.54
CA LYS A 130 -24.88 -17.99 -17.58
C LYS A 130 -26.36 -18.31 -17.38
N LYS A 131 -27.20 -17.80 -18.27
CA LYS A 131 -28.65 -18.08 -18.29
C LYS A 131 -28.86 -19.58 -18.50
N SER A 132 -29.46 -20.24 -17.52
CA SER A 132 -30.17 -21.50 -17.73
C SER A 132 -31.60 -21.12 -18.11
N TRP A 133 -31.98 -21.35 -19.36
CA TRP A 133 -33.26 -20.87 -19.92
C TRP A 133 -34.52 -21.46 -19.26
N PHE A 134 -34.42 -22.42 -18.32
CA PHE A 134 -35.58 -23.07 -17.70
C PHE A 134 -35.34 -23.62 -16.26
N ARG A 135 -34.48 -23.01 -15.43
CA ARG A 135 -34.28 -23.51 -14.05
C ARG A 135 -34.44 -22.43 -13.00
N SER A 136 -34.92 -22.83 -11.82
CA SER A 136 -34.93 -22.05 -10.56
C SER A 136 -33.53 -21.63 -10.08
N ARG A 137 -32.47 -22.04 -10.81
CA ARG A 137 -31.07 -21.75 -10.55
C ARG A 137 -30.37 -21.24 -11.80
N LYS A 138 -29.37 -20.39 -11.57
CA LYS A 138 -28.44 -19.90 -12.58
C LYS A 138 -27.00 -20.05 -12.09
N THR A 139 -26.08 -20.08 -13.03
CA THR A 139 -24.65 -20.13 -12.72
C THR A 139 -24.06 -18.73 -12.83
N VAL A 140 -23.29 -18.36 -11.81
CA VAL A 140 -22.54 -17.10 -11.76
C VAL A 140 -21.05 -17.41 -11.81
N GLN A 141 -20.32 -16.68 -12.64
CA GLN A 141 -18.86 -16.69 -12.66
C GLN A 141 -18.36 -15.29 -12.33
N ILE A 142 -17.61 -15.18 -11.24
CA ILE A 142 -16.96 -13.93 -10.84
C ILE A 142 -15.58 -13.90 -11.50
N GLN A 143 -15.25 -12.77 -12.10
CA GLN A 143 -13.93 -12.46 -12.60
C GLN A 143 -13.41 -11.22 -11.86
N VAL A 144 -12.15 -11.26 -11.43
CA VAL A 144 -11.46 -10.15 -10.76
C VAL A 144 -10.15 -9.88 -11.48
N THR A 145 -9.95 -8.65 -11.94
CA THR A 145 -8.69 -8.18 -12.53
C THR A 145 -8.05 -7.15 -11.62
N ALA A 146 -6.92 -7.50 -11.00
CA ALA A 146 -6.25 -6.65 -10.02
C ALA A 146 -4.93 -6.07 -10.58
N GLU A 147 -4.64 -4.79 -10.33
CA GLU A 147 -3.37 -4.17 -10.72
C GLU A 147 -2.18 -4.65 -9.88
N VAL A 148 -2.44 -5.06 -8.63
CA VAL A 148 -1.47 -5.64 -7.69
C VAL A 148 -2.08 -6.86 -7.01
N PRO A 149 -1.28 -7.74 -6.36
CA PRO A 149 -1.84 -8.84 -5.57
C PRO A 149 -2.77 -8.32 -4.46
N VAL A 150 -3.91 -8.99 -4.25
CA VAL A 150 -4.91 -8.60 -3.25
C VAL A 150 -5.07 -9.74 -2.24
N PRO A 151 -4.95 -9.47 -0.93
CA PRO A 151 -5.11 -10.50 0.09
C PRO A 151 -6.56 -11.01 0.12
N GLN A 152 -6.75 -12.29 0.47
CA GLN A 152 -8.05 -12.96 0.41
C GLN A 152 -9.10 -12.27 1.30
N GLU A 153 -8.65 -11.76 2.45
CA GLU A 153 -9.47 -11.09 3.44
C GLU A 153 -9.88 -9.68 3.02
N ALA A 154 -9.37 -9.13 1.91
CA ALA A 154 -9.77 -7.80 1.45
C ALA A 154 -11.16 -7.78 0.81
N LEU A 155 -11.55 -8.87 0.13
CA LEU A 155 -12.78 -8.93 -0.64
C LEU A 155 -13.73 -10.00 -0.09
N CYS A 156 -15.01 -9.77 -0.33
CA CYS A 156 -16.06 -10.76 -0.19
C CYS A 156 -17.07 -10.60 -1.32
N TYR A 157 -17.92 -11.60 -1.54
CA TYR A 157 -19.11 -11.42 -2.35
C TYR A 157 -20.36 -11.60 -1.50
N VAL A 158 -21.38 -10.79 -1.77
CA VAL A 158 -22.69 -10.89 -1.11
C VAL A 158 -23.70 -11.41 -2.10
N LYS A 159 -24.57 -12.28 -1.60
CA LYS A 159 -25.72 -12.82 -2.33
C LYS A 159 -27.01 -12.32 -1.70
N LYS A 160 -27.91 -11.77 -2.52
CA LYS A 160 -29.23 -11.27 -2.09
C LYS A 160 -30.34 -11.70 -3.04
N ARG A 161 -31.51 -12.02 -2.49
CA ARG A 161 -32.74 -12.28 -3.29
C ARG A 161 -33.45 -10.99 -3.64
N GLY A 162 -34.03 -10.93 -4.84
CA GLY A 162 -34.90 -9.83 -5.26
C GLY A 162 -34.18 -8.56 -5.73
N GLY A 163 -32.85 -8.49 -5.65
CA GLY A 163 -32.06 -7.37 -6.18
C GLY A 163 -30.58 -7.46 -5.83
N TYR A 164 -29.76 -6.61 -6.44
CA TYR A 164 -28.33 -6.51 -6.12
C TYR A 164 -28.12 -5.97 -4.69
N PRO A 165 -27.17 -6.53 -3.92
CA PRO A 165 -26.77 -5.97 -2.63
C PRO A 165 -26.31 -4.51 -2.75
N SER A 166 -26.69 -3.66 -1.80
CA SER A 166 -26.19 -2.28 -1.67
C SER A 166 -24.83 -2.20 -0.98
N ASP A 167 -24.56 -3.11 -0.05
CA ASP A 167 -23.37 -3.16 0.79
C ASP A 167 -23.08 -4.60 1.23
N ARG A 168 -22.03 -4.78 2.04
CA ARG A 168 -21.57 -6.10 2.49
C ARG A 168 -22.54 -6.80 3.45
N ASP A 169 -23.41 -6.04 4.13
CA ASP A 169 -24.34 -6.51 5.15
C ASP A 169 -25.76 -6.72 4.57
N ASP A 170 -26.02 -6.23 3.34
CA ASP A 170 -27.25 -6.39 2.56
C ASP A 170 -27.36 -7.76 1.84
N GLY A 171 -27.32 -8.84 2.62
CA GLY A 171 -27.52 -10.21 2.14
C GLY A 171 -26.66 -11.23 2.88
N THR A 172 -26.41 -12.37 2.24
CA THR A 172 -25.49 -13.38 2.76
C THR A 172 -24.09 -13.12 2.23
N LEU A 173 -23.16 -12.80 3.14
CA LEU A 173 -21.74 -12.60 2.83
C LEU A 173 -21.04 -13.96 2.68
N TYR A 174 -20.18 -14.06 1.68
CA TYR A 174 -19.30 -15.19 1.45
C TYR A 174 -17.85 -14.71 1.32
N PRO A 175 -16.94 -15.18 2.19
CA PRO A 175 -15.52 -14.87 2.08
C PRO A 175 -14.87 -15.65 0.93
N PHE A 176 -13.78 -15.11 0.38
CA PHE A 176 -12.92 -15.86 -0.52
C PHE A 176 -11.92 -16.71 0.27
N THR A 177 -11.54 -17.86 -0.29
CA THR A 177 -10.63 -18.84 0.34
C THR A 177 -9.21 -18.80 -0.20
N ALA A 178 -8.93 -17.89 -1.13
CA ALA A 178 -7.63 -17.70 -1.74
C ALA A 178 -7.38 -16.22 -2.08
N PRO A 179 -6.13 -15.75 -2.03
CA PRO A 179 -5.78 -14.40 -2.47
C PRO A 179 -5.90 -14.26 -3.99
N PHE A 180 -5.93 -13.02 -4.47
CA PHE A 180 -5.96 -12.70 -5.89
C PHE A 180 -4.57 -12.32 -6.37
N ALA A 181 -4.11 -12.96 -7.44
CA ALA A 181 -2.87 -12.55 -8.10
C ALA A 181 -3.08 -11.21 -8.84
N ALA A 182 -1.98 -10.51 -9.12
CA ALA A 182 -2.02 -9.42 -10.10
C ALA A 182 -2.45 -9.98 -11.47
N GLY A 183 -3.23 -9.20 -12.22
CA GLY A 183 -3.85 -9.62 -13.47
C GLY A 183 -5.20 -10.29 -13.26
N ARG A 184 -5.59 -11.15 -14.20
CA ARG A 184 -6.92 -11.74 -14.29
C ARG A 184 -7.05 -12.99 -13.43
N ASN A 185 -8.03 -13.00 -12.55
CA ASN A 185 -8.42 -14.12 -11.69
C ASN A 185 -9.85 -14.54 -12.06
N VAL A 186 -10.05 -15.79 -12.44
CA VAL A 186 -11.38 -16.35 -12.72
C VAL A 186 -11.72 -17.32 -11.61
N LEU A 187 -12.76 -17.01 -10.84
CA LEU A 187 -13.18 -17.84 -9.72
C LEU A 187 -13.99 -19.06 -10.20
N PRO A 188 -14.03 -20.14 -9.39
CA PRO A 188 -14.96 -21.24 -9.61
C PRO A 188 -16.39 -20.73 -9.74
N ALA A 189 -17.15 -21.33 -10.65
CA ALA A 189 -18.54 -20.96 -10.86
C ALA A 189 -19.41 -21.38 -9.67
N VAL A 190 -20.38 -20.53 -9.31
CA VAL A 190 -21.28 -20.75 -8.17
C VAL A 190 -22.72 -20.89 -8.69
N GLU A 191 -23.46 -21.89 -8.20
CA GLU A 191 -24.91 -21.96 -8.42
C GLU A 191 -25.64 -21.03 -7.44
N VAL A 192 -26.52 -20.20 -7.97
CA VAL A 192 -27.40 -19.32 -7.19
C VAL A 192 -28.86 -19.47 -7.65
N GLY A 193 -29.80 -19.07 -6.81
CA GLY A 193 -31.22 -18.97 -7.18
C GLY A 193 -31.43 -18.05 -8.39
N GLY A 194 -32.46 -18.30 -9.19
CA GLY A 194 -32.79 -17.49 -10.36
C GLY A 194 -33.00 -16.00 -10.01
N ASP A 195 -33.59 -15.73 -8.85
CA ASP A 195 -33.87 -14.42 -8.26
C ASP A 195 -32.75 -13.90 -7.34
N GLU A 196 -31.62 -14.61 -7.24
CA GLU A 196 -30.46 -14.21 -6.42
C GLU A 196 -29.46 -13.39 -7.25
N TYR A 197 -28.92 -12.34 -6.67
CA TYR A 197 -27.95 -11.43 -7.28
C TYR A 197 -26.68 -11.41 -6.45
N VAL A 198 -25.55 -11.20 -7.11
CA VAL A 198 -24.22 -11.26 -6.50
C VAL A 198 -23.47 -9.96 -6.79
N ARG A 199 -22.78 -9.42 -5.78
CA ARG A 199 -21.91 -8.25 -5.90
C ARG A 199 -20.70 -8.39 -4.98
N LEU A 200 -19.56 -7.82 -5.38
CA LEU A 200 -18.33 -7.82 -4.59
C LEU A 200 -18.24 -6.56 -3.74
N PHE A 201 -17.63 -6.70 -2.56
CA PHE A 201 -17.37 -5.62 -1.62
C PHE A 201 -16.03 -5.82 -0.93
N PHE A 202 -15.47 -4.72 -0.40
CA PHE A 202 -14.44 -4.83 0.61
C PHE A 202 -15.04 -5.41 1.89
N THR A 203 -14.31 -6.32 2.54
CA THR A 203 -14.68 -6.81 3.88
C THR A 203 -14.60 -5.69 4.92
N ASP A 204 -13.64 -4.77 4.76
CA ASP A 204 -13.47 -3.55 5.53
C ASP A 204 -13.16 -2.39 4.58
N GLY A 205 -14.16 -1.55 4.30
CA GLY A 205 -14.02 -0.42 3.40
C GLY A 205 -13.11 0.69 3.93
N GLN A 206 -12.99 0.85 5.25
CA GLN A 206 -12.10 1.85 5.86
C GLN A 206 -10.64 1.41 5.76
N LYS A 207 -10.37 0.11 5.93
CA LYS A 207 -9.04 -0.45 5.75
C LYS A 207 -8.67 -0.53 4.27
N TYR A 208 -9.40 -1.31 3.48
CA TYR A 208 -8.99 -1.66 2.12
C TYR A 208 -9.30 -0.57 1.10
N GLY A 209 -10.30 0.28 1.34
CA GLY A 209 -10.65 1.39 0.44
C GLY A 209 -9.62 2.52 0.38
N THR A 210 -8.64 2.52 1.30
CA THR A 210 -7.50 3.45 1.29
C THR A 210 -6.39 3.03 0.34
N VAL A 211 -6.31 1.74 0.01
CA VAL A 211 -5.25 1.14 -0.82
C VAL A 211 -5.79 0.68 -2.17
N TYR A 212 -7.05 0.24 -2.19
CA TYR A 212 -7.70 -0.33 -3.37
C TYR A 212 -8.93 0.46 -3.79
N GLU A 213 -9.22 0.41 -5.08
CA GLU A 213 -10.46 0.90 -5.66
C GLU A 213 -11.19 -0.26 -6.34
N LEU A 214 -12.39 -0.58 -5.86
CA LEU A 214 -13.21 -1.64 -6.44
C LEU A 214 -14.11 -1.06 -7.54
N VAL A 215 -13.91 -1.50 -8.78
CA VAL A 215 -14.59 -0.98 -9.98
C VAL A 215 -15.44 -2.09 -10.63
N PRO A 216 -16.77 -1.97 -10.66
CA PRO A 216 -17.62 -2.91 -11.39
C PRO A 216 -17.49 -2.73 -12.92
N GLU A 217 -17.49 -3.84 -13.67
CA GLU A 217 -17.57 -3.92 -15.14
C GLU A 217 -18.94 -4.36 -15.64
#